data_AF-A0A918XNV8-F1
#
_entry.id   AF-A0A918XNV8-F1
#
_cell.length_a   1.000
_cell.length_b   1.000
_cell.length_c   1.000
_cell.angle_alpha   90.00
_cell.angle_beta   90.00
_cell.angle_gamma   90.00
#
_symmetry.space_group_name_H-M   'P 1'
#
loop_
_entity.id
_entity.type
_entity.pdbx_description
1 polymer ?
#
loop_
_entity_poly.entity_id
_entity_poly.type
_entity_poly.pdbx_seq_one_letter_code
_entity_poly.pdbx_strand_id
1 'polypeptide(L)'
;MTVRGCLSLLVMVLALLATHPVQAQQPAPADPATAATDGSLPVWERTLYKTLTYQAVANLSDLALYDVLLGGAAVAGGGFFVANAASAAALYYGYEYAWQMVGPPPGEKTHEDILHKTVLYRVLNSSRNFTLGLTFGGSTTAAIAFVGANFVTDTIIFVGNEYAWDLFRPRAPGQ
;
A
#
# COMPACT_ATOMS: atom_id res chain seq x y z
N MET A 1 -12.96 22.60 -8.71
CA MET A 1 -12.83 21.73 -7.52
C MET A 1 -11.60 22.20 -6.75
N THR A 2 -11.78 22.83 -5.59
CA THR A 2 -10.68 23.45 -4.83
C THR A 2 -9.92 22.38 -4.02
N VAL A 3 -8.60 22.52 -3.93
CA VAL A 3 -7.65 21.60 -3.23
C VAL A 3 -8.08 21.26 -1.78
N ARG A 4 -8.91 22.11 -1.16
CA ARG A 4 -9.54 21.85 0.15
C ARG A 4 -10.44 20.61 0.20
N GLY A 5 -11.07 20.21 -0.90
CA GLY A 5 -12.00 19.08 -0.93
C GLY A 5 -11.33 17.71 -0.79
N CYS A 6 -10.14 17.52 -1.39
CA CYS A 6 -9.43 16.24 -1.33
C CYS A 6 -8.84 15.97 0.08
N LEU A 7 -8.42 17.01 0.79
CA LEU A 7 -7.85 16.87 2.14
C LEU A 7 -8.92 16.42 3.16
N SER A 8 -10.16 16.92 3.02
CA SER A 8 -11.28 16.55 3.89
C SER A 8 -11.71 15.09 3.69
N LEU A 9 -11.64 14.55 2.47
CA LEU A 9 -12.02 13.16 2.20
C LEU A 9 -11.01 12.18 2.83
N LEU A 10 -9.71 12.50 2.77
CA LEU A 10 -8.64 11.68 3.35
C LEU A 10 -8.74 11.62 4.88
N VAL A 11 -9.01 12.76 5.53
CA VAL A 11 -9.22 12.84 6.99
C VAL A 11 -10.47 12.06 7.41
N MET A 12 -11.52 12.07 6.59
CA MET A 12 -12.76 11.36 6.88
C MET A 12 -12.62 9.84 6.75
N VAL A 13 -11.87 9.35 5.76
CA VAL A 13 -11.54 7.91 5.63
C VAL A 13 -10.67 7.43 6.79
N LEU A 14 -9.70 8.24 7.22
CA LEU A 14 -8.90 7.95 8.42
C LEU A 14 -9.75 7.95 9.71
N ALA A 15 -10.75 8.81 9.81
CA ALA A 15 -11.65 8.86 10.96
C ALA A 15 -12.65 7.68 11.00
N LEU A 16 -13.08 7.17 9.83
CA LEU A 16 -13.98 6.01 9.75
C LEU A 16 -13.29 4.70 10.18
N LEU A 17 -12.00 4.55 9.90
CA LEU A 17 -11.20 3.39 10.33
C LEU A 17 -11.00 3.32 11.86
N ALA A 18 -11.25 4.42 12.59
CA ALA A 18 -11.09 4.47 14.05
C ALA A 18 -12.33 4.01 14.84
N THR A 19 -13.41 3.58 14.17
CA THR A 19 -14.70 3.26 14.83
C THR A 19 -14.92 1.79 15.16
N HIS A 20 -13.95 0.91 14.93
CA HIS A 20 -14.07 -0.46 15.40
C HIS A 20 -13.92 -0.52 16.93
N PRO A 21 -14.88 -1.13 17.66
CA PRO A 21 -14.72 -1.34 19.08
C PRO A 21 -13.51 -2.26 19.29
N VAL A 22 -12.44 -1.69 19.84
CA VAL A 22 -11.33 -2.47 20.39
C VAL A 22 -11.92 -3.28 21.55
N GLN A 23 -12.25 -4.55 21.29
CA GLN A 23 -12.44 -5.48 22.38
C GLN A 23 -11.09 -5.61 23.06
N ALA A 24 -10.99 -5.07 24.27
CA ALA A 24 -9.81 -5.23 25.11
C ALA A 24 -9.69 -6.72 25.47
N GLN A 25 -8.96 -7.46 24.65
CA GLN A 25 -8.57 -8.82 24.97
C GLN A 25 -7.61 -8.72 26.16
N GLN A 26 -8.08 -9.13 27.33
CA GLN A 26 -7.26 -9.15 28.54
C GLN A 26 -6.04 -10.04 28.25
N PRO A 27 -4.81 -9.50 28.22
CA PRO A 27 -3.64 -10.29 27.88
C PRO A 27 -3.48 -11.40 28.91
N ALA A 28 -3.35 -12.65 28.44
CA ALA A 28 -2.82 -13.70 29.28
C ALA A 28 -1.45 -13.24 29.82
N PRO A 29 -1.06 -13.59 31.06
CA PRO A 29 0.23 -13.19 31.61
C PRO A 29 1.33 -13.64 30.66
N ALA A 30 2.01 -12.68 30.03
CA ALA A 30 3.10 -12.96 29.11
C ALA A 30 4.25 -13.55 29.94
N ASP A 31 4.65 -14.77 29.61
CA ASP A 31 5.84 -15.39 30.17
C ASP A 31 7.05 -14.58 29.68
N PRO A 32 7.80 -13.89 30.55
CA PRO A 32 8.87 -12.97 30.14
C PRO A 32 10.00 -13.67 29.38
N ALA A 33 10.06 -15.00 29.43
CA ALA A 33 11.02 -15.82 28.69
C ALA A 33 10.67 -16.02 27.19
N THR A 34 9.40 -15.85 26.77
CA THR A 34 8.98 -16.00 25.36
C THR A 34 8.93 -14.68 24.58
N ALA A 35 9.05 -13.54 25.27
CA ALA A 35 9.10 -12.21 24.62
C ALA A 35 10.45 -11.92 23.91
N ALA A 36 11.45 -12.79 24.08
CA ALA A 36 12.76 -12.64 23.48
C ALA A 36 12.89 -13.48 22.20
N THR A 37 12.95 -12.78 21.06
CA THR A 37 13.48 -13.21 19.76
C THR A 37 12.71 -14.28 18.97
N ASP A 38 11.58 -13.90 18.36
CA ASP A 38 11.01 -14.63 17.21
C ASP A 38 11.83 -14.45 15.91
N GLY A 39 12.95 -13.71 15.98
CA GLY A 39 13.82 -13.41 14.84
C GLY A 39 13.16 -12.51 13.79
N SER A 40 12.00 -11.91 14.10
CA SER A 40 11.33 -11.02 13.18
C SER A 40 12.02 -9.66 13.11
N LEU A 41 12.10 -9.11 11.89
CA LEU A 41 12.62 -7.76 11.67
C LEU A 41 11.75 -6.72 12.42
N PRO A 42 12.35 -5.62 12.91
CA PRO A 42 11.60 -4.47 13.40
C PRO A 42 10.52 -4.03 12.40
N VAL A 43 9.37 -3.56 12.91
CA VAL A 43 8.21 -3.14 12.10
C VAL A 43 8.60 -2.17 10.98
N TRP A 44 9.41 -1.15 11.29
CA TRP A 44 9.85 -0.16 10.30
C TRP A 44 10.72 -0.79 9.20
N GLU A 45 11.59 -1.73 9.54
CA GLU A 45 12.53 -2.38 8.63
C GLU A 45 11.80 -3.34 7.70
N ARG A 46 10.92 -4.18 8.27
CA ARG A 46 10.01 -5.03 7.49
C ARG A 46 9.16 -4.20 6.52
N THR A 47 8.61 -3.08 7.00
CA THR A 47 7.79 -2.19 6.18
C THR A 47 8.59 -1.55 5.04
N LEU A 48 9.84 -1.14 5.31
CA LEU A 48 10.74 -0.60 4.30
C LEU A 48 11.01 -1.63 3.20
N TYR A 49 11.38 -2.86 3.55
CA TYR A 49 11.63 -3.91 2.55
C TYR A 49 10.39 -4.31 1.78
N LYS A 50 9.22 -4.41 2.43
CA LYS A 50 7.94 -4.60 1.74
C LYS A 50 7.64 -3.49 0.75
N THR A 51 7.92 -2.25 1.13
CA THR A 51 7.75 -1.08 0.27
C THR A 51 8.68 -1.17 -0.94
N LEU A 52 9.97 -1.45 -0.73
CA LEU A 52 10.94 -1.53 -1.82
C LEU A 52 10.59 -2.63 -2.83
N THR A 53 10.20 -3.81 -2.35
CA THR A 53 9.80 -4.94 -3.21
C THR A 53 8.52 -4.64 -3.97
N TYR A 54 7.48 -4.13 -3.30
CA TYR A 54 6.25 -3.70 -3.96
C TYR A 54 6.51 -2.61 -5.02
N GLN A 55 7.24 -1.55 -4.64
CA GLN A 55 7.48 -0.41 -5.52
C GLN A 55 8.37 -0.75 -6.71
N ALA A 56 9.32 -1.68 -6.58
CA ALA A 56 10.11 -2.14 -7.70
C ALA A 56 9.21 -2.75 -8.80
N VAL A 57 8.28 -3.64 -8.41
CA VAL A 57 7.38 -4.28 -9.37
C VAL A 57 6.30 -3.32 -9.87
N ALA A 58 5.70 -2.52 -8.99
CA ALA A 58 4.65 -1.57 -9.35
C ALA A 58 5.16 -0.49 -10.31
N ASN A 59 6.32 0.12 -10.05
CA ASN A 59 6.85 1.16 -10.95
C ASN A 59 7.27 0.60 -12.32
N LEU A 60 7.74 -0.66 -12.40
CA LEU A 60 7.99 -1.32 -13.68
C LEU A 60 6.69 -1.54 -14.47
N SER A 61 5.62 -1.95 -13.78
CA SER A 61 4.29 -2.07 -14.37
C SER A 61 3.75 -0.72 -14.85
N ASP A 62 3.83 0.32 -14.01
CA ASP A 62 3.39 1.68 -14.35
C ASP A 62 4.13 2.20 -15.60
N LEU A 63 5.44 1.95 -15.70
CA LEU A 63 6.22 2.33 -16.87
C LEU A 63 5.73 1.62 -18.14
N ALA A 64 5.49 0.30 -18.07
CA ALA A 64 4.98 -0.47 -19.19
C ALA A 64 3.56 -0.04 -19.60
N LEU A 65 2.67 0.18 -18.63
CA LEU A 65 1.31 0.66 -18.89
C LEU A 65 1.32 2.07 -19.47
N TYR A 66 2.17 2.95 -18.97
CA TYR A 66 2.33 4.30 -19.51
C TYR A 66 2.81 4.27 -20.97
N ASP A 67 3.82 3.45 -21.28
CA ASP A 67 4.35 3.31 -22.64
C ASP A 67 3.28 2.80 -23.62
N VAL A 68 2.57 1.73 -23.25
CA VAL A 68 1.50 1.13 -24.06
C VAL A 68 0.32 2.07 -24.26
N LEU A 69 -0.14 2.77 -23.22
CA LEU A 69 -1.36 3.57 -23.27
C LEU A 69 -1.15 4.96 -23.87
N LEU A 70 0.03 5.55 -23.70
CA LEU A 70 0.31 6.95 -24.06
C LEU A 70 1.37 7.07 -25.18
N GLY A 71 1.76 5.95 -25.78
CA GLY A 71 2.63 5.93 -26.96
C GLY A 71 4.03 6.49 -26.70
N GLY A 72 4.56 6.31 -25.49
CA GLY A 72 5.93 6.70 -25.14
C GLY A 72 6.22 8.20 -25.23
N ALA A 73 5.22 9.08 -25.21
CA ALA A 73 5.43 10.54 -25.26
C ALA A 73 6.13 11.03 -23.98
N ALA A 74 7.47 11.01 -24.01
CA ALA A 74 8.38 11.32 -22.91
C ALA A 74 8.27 12.76 -22.37
N VAL A 75 7.48 13.63 -23.02
CA VAL A 75 7.43 15.07 -22.74
C VAL A 75 6.70 15.40 -21.42
N ALA A 76 5.88 14.48 -20.89
CA ALA A 76 5.35 14.59 -19.52
C ALA A 76 6.19 13.79 -18.47
N GLY A 77 7.23 13.09 -18.91
CA GLY A 77 7.76 11.88 -18.25
C GLY A 77 8.45 12.10 -16.91
N GLY A 78 9.44 13.00 -16.81
CA GLY A 78 10.30 13.06 -15.62
C GLY A 78 9.56 13.46 -14.32
N GLY A 79 8.82 14.56 -14.38
CA GLY A 79 8.10 15.08 -13.21
C GLY A 79 6.99 14.15 -12.72
N PHE A 80 6.24 13.57 -13.66
CA PHE A 80 5.21 12.58 -13.34
C PHE A 80 5.83 11.34 -12.69
N PHE A 81 6.89 10.74 -13.25
CA PHE A 81 7.49 9.53 -12.69
C PHE A 81 8.06 9.74 -11.29
N VAL A 82 8.75 10.87 -11.05
CA VAL A 82 9.26 11.19 -9.71
C VAL A 82 8.12 11.39 -8.72
N ALA A 83 7.10 12.17 -9.08
CA ALA A 83 5.94 12.39 -8.23
C ALA A 83 5.17 11.08 -7.98
N ASN A 84 5.02 10.23 -9.01
CA ASN A 84 4.37 8.93 -8.94
C ASN A 84 5.14 8.03 -7.96
N ALA A 85 6.41 7.76 -8.22
CA ALA A 85 7.23 6.86 -7.40
C ALA A 85 7.31 7.33 -5.93
N ALA A 86 7.57 8.62 -5.69
CA ALA A 86 7.68 9.16 -4.33
C ALA A 86 6.36 9.06 -3.57
N SER A 87 5.24 9.48 -4.19
CA SER A 87 3.93 9.40 -3.54
C SER A 87 3.44 7.96 -3.37
N ALA A 88 3.78 7.05 -4.29
CA ALA A 88 3.44 5.64 -4.20
C ALA A 88 4.18 4.99 -3.02
N ALA A 89 5.49 5.22 -2.94
CA ALA A 89 6.33 4.70 -1.85
C ALA A 89 5.86 5.23 -0.50
N ALA A 90 5.61 6.53 -0.38
CA ALA A 90 5.10 7.14 0.84
C ALA A 90 3.73 6.57 1.24
N LEU A 91 2.81 6.42 0.28
CA LEU A 91 1.48 5.87 0.55
C LEU A 91 1.56 4.40 0.98
N TYR A 92 2.32 3.57 0.26
CA TYR A 92 2.48 2.15 0.60
C TYR A 92 3.15 1.99 1.96
N TYR A 93 4.27 2.68 2.21
CA TYR A 93 4.98 2.60 3.48
C TYR A 93 4.07 3.02 4.64
N GLY A 94 3.41 4.19 4.52
CA GLY A 94 2.52 4.69 5.57
C GLY A 94 1.34 3.76 5.84
N TYR A 95 0.73 3.23 4.78
CA TYR A 95 -0.37 2.27 4.89
C TYR A 95 0.08 0.96 5.54
N GLU A 96 1.19 0.39 5.07
CA GLU A 96 1.72 -0.86 5.56
C GLU A 96 2.19 -0.75 7.02
N TYR A 97 2.83 0.37 7.38
CA TYR A 97 3.21 0.67 8.75
C TYR A 97 1.97 0.76 9.65
N ALA A 98 0.95 1.52 9.24
CA ALA A 98 -0.29 1.63 9.99
C ALA A 98 -0.97 0.26 10.15
N TRP A 99 -1.05 -0.54 9.08
CA TRP A 99 -1.61 -1.89 9.11
C TRP A 99 -0.86 -2.80 10.08
N GLN A 100 0.47 -2.71 10.16
CA GLN A 100 1.24 -3.52 11.11
C GLN A 100 1.04 -3.10 12.57
N MET A 101 0.53 -1.89 12.83
CA MET A 101 0.25 -1.40 14.18
C MET A 101 -1.16 -1.77 14.67
N VAL A 102 -2.13 -1.89 13.77
CA VAL A 102 -3.55 -2.09 14.14
C VAL A 102 -4.16 -3.40 13.60
N GLY A 103 -3.55 -4.00 12.60
CA GLY A 103 -4.00 -5.24 11.98
C GLY A 103 -3.48 -6.48 12.71
N PRO A 104 -3.92 -7.67 12.28
CA PRO A 104 -3.48 -8.93 12.87
C PRO A 104 -1.97 -9.11 12.73
N PRO A 105 -1.30 -9.74 13.72
CA PRO A 105 0.10 -10.08 13.61
C PRO A 105 0.34 -11.04 12.43
N PRO A 106 1.53 -11.05 11.81
CA PRO A 106 1.79 -11.86 10.61
C PRO A 106 1.54 -13.37 10.75
N GLY A 107 1.57 -13.92 11.97
CA GLY A 107 1.28 -15.33 12.25
C GLY A 107 -0.21 -15.68 12.25
N GLU A 108 -1.07 -14.68 12.39
CA GLU A 108 -2.52 -14.83 12.55
C GLU A 108 -3.31 -14.28 11.35
N LYS A 109 -2.61 -13.71 10.36
CA LYS A 109 -3.24 -13.14 9.17
C LYS A 109 -3.99 -14.22 8.38
N THR A 110 -5.25 -13.96 8.11
CA THR A 110 -6.12 -14.81 7.29
C THR A 110 -6.20 -14.32 5.84
N HIS A 111 -6.81 -15.11 4.96
CA HIS A 111 -7.13 -14.66 3.60
C HIS A 111 -8.06 -13.44 3.59
N GLU A 112 -9.02 -13.40 4.52
CA GLU A 112 -9.96 -12.29 4.64
C GLU A 112 -9.24 -10.98 5.02
N ASP A 113 -8.23 -11.05 5.89
CA ASP A 113 -7.40 -9.89 6.24
C ASP A 113 -6.64 -9.35 5.02
N ILE A 114 -6.12 -10.23 4.15
CA ILE A 114 -5.46 -9.82 2.90
C ILE A 114 -6.46 -9.13 1.97
N LEU A 115 -7.70 -9.64 1.87
CA LEU A 115 -8.74 -9.01 1.04
C LEU A 115 -9.11 -7.63 1.57
N HIS A 116 -9.38 -7.49 2.87
CA HIS A 116 -9.68 -6.21 3.51
C HIS A 116 -8.55 -5.21 3.31
N LYS A 117 -7.32 -5.66 3.56
CA LYS A 117 -6.12 -4.86 3.37
C LYS A 117 -5.96 -4.42 1.91
N THR A 118 -6.26 -5.30 0.96
CA THR A 118 -6.18 -5.00 -0.46
C THR A 118 -7.20 -3.94 -0.84
N VAL A 119 -8.47 -4.11 -0.47
CA VAL A 119 -9.55 -3.15 -0.78
C VAL A 119 -9.23 -1.77 -0.23
N LEU A 120 -8.84 -1.68 1.05
CA LEU A 120 -8.49 -0.40 1.68
C LEU A 120 -7.32 0.29 0.98
N TYR A 121 -6.25 -0.46 0.69
CA TYR A 121 -5.11 0.11 -0.04
C TYR A 121 -5.49 0.55 -1.45
N ARG A 122 -6.33 -0.22 -2.15
CA ARG A 122 -6.81 0.13 -3.51
C ARG A 122 -7.58 1.45 -3.50
N VAL A 123 -8.46 1.68 -2.54
CA VAL A 123 -9.19 2.96 -2.43
C VAL A 123 -8.23 4.14 -2.29
N LEU A 124 -7.23 4.02 -1.42
CA LEU A 124 -6.23 5.07 -1.21
C LEU A 124 -5.37 5.28 -2.46
N ASN A 125 -4.88 4.21 -3.07
CA ASN A 125 -4.00 4.29 -4.23
C ASN A 125 -4.75 4.77 -5.49
N SER A 126 -6.01 4.38 -5.69
CA SER A 126 -6.85 4.92 -6.76
C SER A 126 -7.09 6.42 -6.60
N SER A 127 -7.30 6.90 -5.38
CA SER A 127 -7.46 8.34 -5.09
C SER A 127 -6.18 9.12 -5.42
N ARG A 128 -5.02 8.55 -5.07
CA ARG A 128 -3.69 9.08 -5.44
C ARG A 128 -3.50 9.11 -6.96
N ASN A 129 -3.73 7.99 -7.64
CA ASN A 129 -3.59 7.87 -9.10
C ASN A 129 -4.52 8.82 -9.85
N PHE A 130 -5.75 9.00 -9.37
CA PHE A 130 -6.70 9.96 -9.94
C PHE A 130 -6.17 11.40 -9.81
N THR A 131 -5.63 11.75 -8.63
CA THR A 131 -5.06 13.08 -8.37
C THR A 131 -3.85 13.35 -9.28
N LEU A 132 -2.95 12.37 -9.44
CA LEU A 132 -1.83 12.47 -10.38
C LEU A 132 -2.32 12.59 -11.83
N GLY A 133 -3.29 11.77 -12.23
CA GLY A 133 -3.89 11.80 -13.57
C GLY A 133 -4.53 13.15 -13.89
N LEU A 134 -5.22 13.79 -12.93
CA LEU A 134 -5.74 15.14 -13.11
C LEU A 134 -4.64 16.20 -13.20
N THR A 135 -3.58 16.05 -12.39
CA THR A 135 -2.49 17.03 -12.30
C THR A 135 -1.62 17.02 -13.56
N PHE A 136 -1.33 15.84 -14.11
CA PHE A 136 -0.39 15.66 -15.22
C PHE A 136 -1.07 15.32 -16.56
N GLY A 137 -2.24 14.69 -16.56
CA GLY A 137 -2.97 14.28 -17.77
C GLY A 137 -3.97 15.32 -18.30
N GLY A 138 -4.23 16.39 -17.54
CA GLY A 138 -5.02 17.55 -18.00
C GLY A 138 -6.52 17.29 -18.25
N SER A 139 -7.02 16.07 -18.09
CA SER A 139 -8.44 15.74 -18.27
C SER A 139 -8.91 14.65 -17.30
N THR A 140 -10.19 14.71 -16.93
CA THR A 140 -10.84 13.70 -16.08
C THR A 140 -10.90 12.33 -16.76
N THR A 141 -11.13 12.29 -18.08
CA THR A 141 -11.18 11.04 -18.84
C THR A 141 -9.83 10.31 -18.80
N ALA A 142 -8.72 11.02 -19.01
CA ALA A 142 -7.39 10.43 -18.91
C ALA A 142 -7.10 9.93 -17.48
N ALA A 143 -7.49 10.68 -16.45
CA ALA A 143 -7.33 10.27 -15.05
C ALA A 143 -8.12 8.98 -14.73
N ILE A 144 -9.37 8.87 -15.20
CA ILE A 144 -10.18 7.66 -15.01
C ILE A 144 -9.57 6.47 -15.74
N ALA A 145 -9.14 6.65 -17.00
CA ALA A 145 -8.51 5.59 -17.77
C ALA A 145 -7.23 5.07 -17.10
N PHE A 146 -6.38 5.98 -16.60
CA PHE A 146 -5.16 5.64 -15.86
C PHE A 146 -5.47 4.87 -14.57
N VAL A 147 -6.46 5.32 -13.78
CA VAL A 147 -6.90 4.62 -12.57
C VAL A 147 -7.41 3.22 -12.90
N GLY A 148 -8.23 3.08 -13.94
CA GLY A 148 -8.79 1.79 -14.35
C GLY A 148 -7.72 0.79 -14.77
N ALA A 149 -6.75 1.22 -15.59
CA ALA A 149 -5.65 0.37 -16.02
C ALA A 149 -4.77 -0.08 -14.84
N ASN A 150 -4.40 0.85 -13.95
CA ASN A 150 -3.56 0.52 -12.79
C ASN A 150 -4.29 -0.30 -11.74
N PHE A 151 -5.61 -0.16 -11.61
CA PHE A 151 -6.37 -0.87 -10.58
C PHE A 151 -6.14 -2.38 -10.66
N VAL A 152 -6.23 -2.96 -11.86
CA VAL A 152 -6.09 -4.40 -12.06
C VAL A 152 -4.66 -4.86 -11.76
N THR A 153 -3.68 -4.25 -12.42
CA THR A 153 -2.29 -4.69 -12.33
C THR A 153 -1.73 -4.51 -10.93
N ASP A 154 -2.00 -3.37 -10.29
CA ASP A 154 -1.54 -3.14 -8.94
C ASP A 154 -2.28 -4.02 -7.91
N THR A 155 -3.53 -4.43 -8.17
CA THR A 155 -4.21 -5.40 -7.29
C THR A 155 -3.44 -6.71 -7.28
N ILE A 156 -3.07 -7.21 -8.46
CA ILE A 156 -2.29 -8.44 -8.61
C ILE A 156 -0.93 -8.30 -7.91
N ILE A 157 -0.23 -7.19 -8.16
CA ILE A 157 1.09 -6.93 -7.55
C ILE A 157 0.97 -6.83 -6.03
N PHE A 158 -0.05 -6.14 -5.51
CA PHE A 158 -0.24 -5.98 -4.07
C PHE A 158 -0.52 -7.32 -3.38
N VAL A 159 -1.48 -8.09 -3.90
CA VAL A 159 -1.83 -9.40 -3.36
C VAL A 159 -0.64 -10.36 -3.45
N GLY A 160 0.05 -10.38 -4.60
CA GLY A 160 1.27 -11.16 -4.78
C GLY A 160 2.35 -10.79 -3.77
N ASN A 161 2.55 -9.48 -3.51
CA ASN A 161 3.51 -9.02 -2.50
C ASN A 161 3.12 -9.45 -1.09
N GLU A 162 1.83 -9.42 -0.72
CA GLU A 162 1.38 -9.93 0.58
C GLU A 162 1.72 -11.41 0.75
N TYR A 163 1.38 -12.25 -0.22
CA TYR A 163 1.67 -13.68 -0.15
C TYR A 163 3.16 -14.00 -0.20
N ALA A 164 3.94 -13.27 -1.02
CA ALA A 164 5.39 -13.46 -1.07
C ALA A 164 6.02 -13.20 0.29
N TRP A 165 5.59 -12.14 0.99
CA TRP A 165 6.11 -11.83 2.33
C TRP A 165 5.61 -12.78 3.40
N ASP A 166 4.39 -13.33 3.28
CA ASP A 166 3.92 -14.36 4.20
C ASP A 166 4.70 -15.68 4.01
N LEU A 167 5.16 -15.99 2.79
CA LEU A 167 5.96 -17.17 2.46
C LEU A 167 7.45 -17.03 2.83
N PHE A 168 8.08 -15.90 2.49
CA PHE A 168 9.53 -15.67 2.60
C PHE A 168 9.94 -14.89 3.85
N ARG A 169 9.05 -14.71 4.82
CA ARG A 169 9.37 -14.03 6.08
C ARG A 169 10.62 -14.66 6.70
N PRO A 170 11.65 -13.86 7.07
CA PRO A 170 12.77 -14.38 7.86
C PRO A 170 12.22 -15.09 9.10
N ARG A 171 12.48 -16.40 9.20
CA ARG A 171 12.22 -17.17 10.42
C ARG A 171 13.50 -17.12 11.27
N ALA A 172 13.36 -17.04 12.60
CA ALA A 172 14.50 -17.23 13.47
C ALA A 172 15.21 -18.57 13.15
N PRO A 173 16.56 -18.63 13.17
CA PRO A 173 17.28 -19.88 13.09
C PRO A 173 16.83 -20.80 14.24
N GLY A 174 16.26 -21.97 13.91
CA GLY A 174 15.81 -22.97 14.89
C GLY A 174 14.33 -23.36 14.84
N GLN A 175 13.55 -22.85 13.88
CA GLN A 175 12.22 -23.36 13.51
C GLN A 175 12.25 -24.15 12.20
#